data_AF-A0A6A3KIE3-F1
#
_entry.id   AF-A0A6A3KIE3-F1
#
_cell.length_a   1.000
_cell.length_b   1.000
_cell.length_c   1.000
_cell.angle_alpha   90.00
_cell.angle_beta   90.00
_cell.angle_gamma   90.00
#
_symmetry.space_group_name_H-M   'P 1'
#
loop_
_entity.id
_entity.type
_entity.pdbx_description
1 polymer ?
#
loop_
_entity_poly.entity_id
_entity_poly.type
_entity_poly.pdbx_seq_one_letter_code
_entity_poly.pdbx_strand_id
1 'polypeptide(L)'
;MPMSATRPARRASVWYDFCNAFGSVPFKLLWDALARLGVPAHYVEVCQGLYESAAFVVGNAADGPTEPILQRVGVFQGCPLSPHLFSAASSPLLHALQKLPSSGVQLSGDDRPGVSAYADDLKIFSGTKAGITAQHELVAAFLDWTGMKANPAKCRSMGVRRNGAVEADDLDLALADTPIPTMTHHQSYAYLGIGDGFDHVRRRIELAPKLKLLKQDATALIESGLAPWQVVKAVKVYLYPRVEYALRHLHPEDQHIKGFDDHLRRGHRHLLRLPKNANNEFFSPSLCRRGRSTTSSSRPRWSNPLPAHPLGRCSFACRTTRSGSTTATSCGTWSGT
;
A
#
# COMPACT_ATOMS: atom_id res chain seq x y z
N MET A 1 -13.77 -47.65 -20.92
CA MET A 1 -12.94 -46.50 -20.49
C MET A 1 -13.87 -45.42 -19.97
N PRO A 2 -13.91 -45.11 -18.66
CA PRO A 2 -14.72 -44.00 -18.21
C PRO A 2 -13.98 -42.69 -18.51
N MET A 3 -14.66 -41.79 -19.22
CA MET A 3 -14.23 -40.41 -19.42
C MET A 3 -13.98 -39.76 -18.07
N SER A 4 -12.77 -39.26 -17.88
CA SER A 4 -12.38 -38.44 -16.74
C SER A 4 -13.35 -37.26 -16.61
N ALA A 5 -14.14 -37.28 -15.54
CA ALA A 5 -14.93 -36.12 -15.14
C ALA A 5 -13.96 -35.00 -14.76
N THR A 6 -13.78 -34.03 -15.67
CA THR A 6 -12.98 -32.83 -15.43
C THR A 6 -13.49 -32.12 -14.18
N ARG A 7 -12.77 -32.26 -13.05
CA ARG A 7 -13.03 -31.51 -11.82
C ARG A 7 -13.07 -30.01 -12.17
N PRO A 8 -14.01 -29.23 -11.61
CA PRO A 8 -14.11 -27.81 -11.90
C PRO A 8 -12.77 -27.12 -11.59
N ALA A 9 -12.31 -26.22 -12.46
CA ALA A 9 -11.03 -25.52 -12.28
C ALA A 9 -11.00 -24.81 -10.92
N ARG A 10 -10.06 -25.20 -10.06
CA ARG A 10 -9.86 -24.67 -8.71
C ARG A 10 -8.68 -23.73 -8.74
N ARG A 11 -8.89 -22.47 -8.35
CA ARG A 11 -7.79 -21.52 -8.20
C ARG A 11 -7.19 -21.70 -6.81
N ALA A 12 -5.88 -21.74 -6.71
CA ALA A 12 -5.16 -21.78 -5.45
C ALA A 12 -4.21 -20.59 -5.36
N SER A 13 -3.92 -20.13 -4.15
CA SER A 13 -2.98 -19.07 -3.87
C SER A 13 -2.19 -19.39 -2.61
N VAL A 14 -0.92 -18.97 -2.58
CA VAL A 14 -0.05 -19.09 -1.41
C VAL A 14 0.68 -17.75 -1.23
N TRP A 15 0.69 -17.25 -0.01
CA TRP A 15 1.42 -16.06 0.40
C TRP A 15 2.60 -16.47 1.28
N TYR A 16 3.77 -15.89 1.00
CA TYR A 16 5.00 -16.12 1.74
C TYR A 16 5.39 -14.87 2.51
N ASP A 17 5.77 -15.07 3.76
CA ASP A 17 6.37 -14.05 4.64
C ASP A 17 7.85 -14.41 4.81
N PHE A 18 8.74 -13.63 4.20
CA PHE A 18 10.18 -13.86 4.30
C PHE A 18 10.75 -13.35 5.63
N CYS A 19 11.51 -14.18 6.33
CA CYS A 19 12.20 -13.83 7.56
C CYS A 19 13.30 -12.81 7.26
N ASN A 20 13.12 -11.56 7.69
CA ASN A 20 14.08 -10.48 7.48
C ASN A 20 14.53 -10.38 6.01
N ALA A 21 13.58 -10.22 5.09
CA ALA A 21 13.84 -10.32 3.65
C ALA A 21 15.02 -9.46 3.19
N PHE A 22 15.03 -8.16 3.52
CA PHE A 22 16.11 -7.25 3.15
C PHE A 22 17.44 -7.65 3.81
N GLY A 23 17.42 -8.03 5.09
CA GLY A 23 18.61 -8.38 5.84
C GLY A 23 19.13 -9.81 5.62
N SER A 24 18.42 -10.65 4.85
CA SER A 24 18.79 -12.05 4.60
C SER A 24 19.32 -12.32 3.19
N VAL A 25 19.31 -11.31 2.30
CA VAL A 25 19.77 -11.49 0.92
C VAL A 25 21.28 -11.77 0.86
N PRO A 26 21.73 -12.92 0.32
CA PRO A 26 23.15 -13.21 0.18
C PRO A 26 23.82 -12.28 -0.84
N PHE A 27 25.02 -11.76 -0.54
CA PHE A 27 25.79 -10.94 -1.48
C PHE A 27 26.09 -11.66 -2.80
N LYS A 28 26.40 -12.96 -2.73
CA LYS A 28 26.64 -13.76 -3.94
C LYS A 28 25.43 -13.80 -4.87
N LEU A 29 24.21 -13.87 -4.32
CA LEU A 29 22.97 -13.81 -5.09
C LEU A 29 22.81 -12.43 -5.74
N LEU A 30 23.10 -11.34 -5.02
CA LEU A 30 23.04 -9.98 -5.57
C LEU A 30 23.93 -9.81 -6.79
N TRP A 31 25.20 -10.20 -6.66
CA TRP A 31 26.19 -9.99 -7.72
C TRP A 31 25.90 -10.86 -8.94
N ASP A 32 25.53 -12.13 -8.74
CA ASP A 32 25.14 -13.02 -9.83
C ASP A 32 23.85 -12.53 -10.53
N ALA A 33 22.86 -12.05 -9.76
CA ALA A 33 21.63 -11.51 -10.32
C ALA A 33 21.86 -10.25 -11.16
N LEU A 34 22.66 -9.30 -10.67
CA LEU A 34 23.00 -8.08 -11.43
C LEU A 34 23.74 -8.42 -12.73
N ALA A 35 24.72 -9.32 -12.68
CA ALA A 35 25.45 -9.76 -13.86
C ALA A 35 24.52 -10.40 -14.90
N ARG A 36 23.60 -11.28 -14.46
CA ARG A 36 22.62 -11.94 -15.33
C ARG A 36 21.57 -10.98 -15.91
N LEU A 37 21.27 -9.89 -15.21
CA LEU A 37 20.41 -8.80 -15.71
C LEU A 37 21.13 -7.91 -16.73
N GLY A 38 22.42 -8.13 -17.00
CA GLY A 38 23.20 -7.37 -17.98
C GLY A 38 23.73 -6.04 -17.43
N VAL A 39 23.79 -5.87 -16.11
CA VAL A 39 24.43 -4.69 -15.51
C VAL A 39 25.93 -4.72 -15.84
N PRO A 40 26.52 -3.64 -16.38
CA PRO A 40 27.93 -3.60 -16.72
C PRO A 40 28.82 -3.92 -15.51
N ALA A 41 29.89 -4.69 -15.73
CA ALA A 41 30.77 -5.20 -14.67
C ALA A 41 31.28 -4.09 -13.73
N HIS A 42 31.68 -2.94 -14.27
CA HIS A 42 32.16 -1.82 -13.46
C HIS A 42 31.10 -1.29 -12.47
N TYR A 43 29.81 -1.32 -12.80
CA TYR A 43 28.75 -0.94 -11.85
C TYR A 43 28.56 -2.00 -10.77
N VAL A 44 28.71 -3.29 -11.11
CA VAL A 44 28.66 -4.38 -10.14
C VAL A 44 29.83 -4.28 -9.16
N GLU A 45 31.03 -3.97 -9.65
CA GLU A 45 32.23 -3.74 -8.83
C GLU A 45 32.05 -2.55 -7.87
N VAL A 46 31.47 -1.43 -8.33
CA VAL A 46 31.12 -0.30 -7.45
C VAL A 46 30.14 -0.74 -6.36
N CYS A 47 29.12 -1.52 -6.71
CA CYS A 47 28.19 -2.06 -5.71
C CYS A 47 28.88 -2.99 -4.72
N GLN A 48 29.79 -3.86 -5.18
CA GLN A 48 30.59 -4.73 -4.31
C GLN A 48 31.44 -3.93 -3.33
N GLY A 49 32.12 -2.89 -3.81
CA GLY A 49 32.93 -2.00 -2.97
C GLY A 49 32.12 -1.29 -1.88
N LEU A 50 30.86 -0.93 -2.17
CA LEU A 50 29.96 -0.36 -1.14
C LEU A 50 29.63 -1.34 -0.01
N TYR A 51 29.67 -2.65 -0.27
CA TYR A 51 29.29 -3.69 0.68
C TYR A 51 30.48 -4.43 1.31
N GLU A 52 31.69 -4.34 0.73
CA GLU A 52 32.87 -5.12 1.14
C GLU A 52 33.28 -4.92 2.60
N SER A 53 33.30 -3.67 3.06
CA SER A 53 33.66 -3.30 4.45
C SER A 53 32.51 -2.63 5.18
N ALA A 54 31.28 -2.89 4.74
CA ALA A 54 30.15 -2.19 5.29
C ALA A 54 29.81 -2.69 6.69
N ALA A 55 29.64 -1.73 7.61
CA ALA A 55 29.42 -1.98 9.01
C ALA A 55 28.39 -1.01 9.55
N PHE A 56 27.74 -1.40 10.65
CA PHE A 56 26.94 -0.50 11.45
C PHE A 56 27.42 -0.48 12.89
N VAL A 57 27.11 0.59 13.59
CA VAL A 57 27.44 0.79 14.99
C VAL A 57 26.13 1.01 15.73
N VAL A 58 25.99 0.37 16.89
CA VAL A 58 24.85 0.58 17.78
C VAL A 58 25.38 1.36 18.97
N GLY A 59 24.74 2.47 19.34
CA GLY A 59 25.18 3.26 20.48
C GLY A 59 24.01 3.72 21.33
N ASN A 60 24.26 3.89 22.62
CA ASN A 60 23.34 4.54 23.55
C ASN A 60 24.08 5.65 24.32
N ALA A 61 23.33 6.49 25.05
CA ALA A 61 23.90 7.64 25.76
C ALA A 61 24.73 7.25 27.01
N ALA A 62 24.62 6.03 27.52
CA ALA A 62 25.30 5.56 28.73
C ALA A 62 26.64 4.88 28.43
N ASP A 63 26.65 4.01 27.42
CA ASP A 63 27.75 3.07 27.12
C ASP A 63 28.55 3.48 25.87
N GLY A 64 28.08 4.50 25.12
CA GLY A 64 28.71 4.92 23.88
C GLY A 64 28.43 3.96 22.70
N PRO A 65 29.15 4.11 21.57
CA PRO A 65 29.02 3.24 20.42
C PRO A 65 29.69 1.87 20.62
N THR A 66 29.11 0.81 20.03
CA THR A 66 29.78 -0.48 19.86
C THR A 66 30.97 -0.35 18.89
N GLU A 67 31.86 -1.34 18.95
CA GLU A 67 32.76 -1.59 17.81
C GLU A 67 31.96 -1.84 16.51
N PRO A 68 32.52 -1.54 15.33
CA PRO A 68 31.85 -1.75 14.06
C PRO A 68 31.40 -3.20 13.86
N ILE A 69 30.09 -3.39 13.68
CA ILE A 69 29.48 -4.69 13.40
C ILE A 69 29.40 -4.84 11.88
N LEU A 70 30.21 -5.75 11.32
CA LEU A 70 30.24 -5.99 9.88
C LEU A 70 28.92 -6.59 9.38
N GLN A 71 28.37 -6.00 8.33
CA GLN A 71 27.20 -6.52 7.64
C GLN A 71 27.64 -7.54 6.59
N ARG A 72 27.43 -8.83 6.89
CA ARG A 72 27.85 -9.94 6.02
C ARG A 72 26.76 -10.43 5.05
N VAL A 73 25.54 -9.97 5.24
CA VAL A 73 24.35 -10.39 4.48
C VAL A 73 23.33 -9.27 4.48
N GLY A 74 22.50 -9.24 3.43
CA GLY A 74 21.39 -8.33 3.30
C GLY A 74 21.76 -6.95 2.77
N VAL A 75 20.76 -6.22 2.34
CA VAL A 75 20.89 -4.85 1.81
C VAL A 75 20.59 -3.81 2.90
N PHE A 76 21.20 -2.62 2.82
CA PHE A 76 20.99 -1.56 3.83
C PHE A 76 19.56 -1.01 3.82
N GLN A 77 18.87 -1.06 4.96
CA GLN A 77 17.60 -0.35 5.09
C GLN A 77 17.84 1.16 5.08
N GLY A 78 17.00 1.91 4.35
CA GLY A 78 17.13 3.36 4.19
C GLY A 78 18.12 3.81 3.10
N CYS A 79 18.90 2.89 2.51
CA CYS A 79 19.75 3.22 1.36
C CYS A 79 18.92 3.29 0.05
N PRO A 80 19.06 4.34 -0.77
CA PRO A 80 18.33 4.48 -2.04
C PRO A 80 18.59 3.35 -3.05
N LEU A 81 19.76 2.72 -2.99
CA LEU A 81 20.15 1.64 -3.89
C LEU A 81 19.54 0.28 -3.47
N SER A 82 19.31 0.08 -2.17
CA SER A 82 18.87 -1.21 -1.62
C SER A 82 17.56 -1.76 -2.17
N PRO A 83 16.50 -0.95 -2.43
CA PRO A 83 15.30 -1.46 -3.08
C PRO A 83 15.58 -2.08 -4.46
N HIS A 84 16.47 -1.46 -5.25
CA HIS A 84 16.84 -1.94 -6.58
C HIS A 84 17.65 -3.24 -6.49
N LEU A 85 18.60 -3.29 -5.56
CA LEU A 85 19.38 -4.51 -5.30
C LEU A 85 18.48 -5.65 -4.84
N PHE A 86 17.52 -5.37 -3.96
CA PHE A 86 16.56 -6.37 -3.51
C PHE A 86 15.70 -6.88 -4.68
N SER A 87 15.15 -5.99 -5.51
CA SER A 87 14.41 -6.39 -6.72
C SER A 87 15.25 -7.23 -7.69
N ALA A 88 16.53 -6.88 -7.88
CA ALA A 88 17.45 -7.70 -8.67
C ALA A 88 17.63 -9.09 -8.06
N ALA A 89 17.82 -9.18 -6.74
CA ALA A 89 17.96 -10.45 -6.02
C ALA A 89 16.74 -11.37 -6.15
N SER A 90 15.53 -10.80 -6.18
CA SER A 90 14.28 -11.56 -6.34
C SER A 90 14.02 -11.98 -7.79
N SER A 91 14.62 -11.29 -8.78
CA SER A 91 14.36 -11.52 -10.20
C SER A 91 14.56 -12.97 -10.67
N PRO A 92 15.60 -13.73 -10.23
CA PRO A 92 15.77 -15.12 -10.63
C PRO A 92 14.56 -15.99 -10.25
N LEU A 93 14.02 -15.83 -9.04
CA LEU A 93 12.83 -16.55 -8.58
C LEU A 93 11.61 -16.20 -9.42
N LEU A 94 11.37 -14.91 -9.65
CA LEU A 94 10.21 -14.45 -10.42
C LEU A 94 10.25 -14.95 -11.87
N HIS A 95 11.43 -14.94 -12.49
CA HIS A 95 11.61 -15.45 -13.85
C HIS A 95 11.42 -16.97 -13.93
N ALA A 96 11.93 -17.70 -12.93
CA ALA A 96 11.74 -19.15 -12.86
C ALA A 96 10.27 -19.53 -12.65
N LEU A 97 9.54 -18.79 -11.79
CA LEU A 97 8.09 -18.97 -11.60
C LEU A 97 7.30 -18.67 -12.87
N GLN A 98 7.67 -17.62 -13.61
CA GLN A 98 6.99 -17.24 -14.85
C GLN A 98 7.21 -18.25 -15.98
N LYS A 99 8.38 -18.90 -16.02
CA LYS A 99 8.71 -19.93 -17.03
C LYS A 99 8.12 -21.30 -16.72
N LEU A 100 7.53 -21.48 -15.55
CA LEU A 100 7.06 -22.79 -15.09
C LEU A 100 5.83 -23.24 -15.89
N PRO A 101 5.91 -24.34 -16.66
CA PRO A 101 4.86 -24.74 -17.59
C PRO A 101 3.59 -25.12 -16.85
N SER A 102 2.43 -24.83 -17.46
CA SER A 102 1.12 -25.23 -16.94
C SER A 102 0.78 -24.69 -15.54
N SER A 103 1.49 -23.65 -15.09
CA SER A 103 1.21 -22.89 -13.87
C SER A 103 0.51 -21.56 -14.18
N GLY A 104 0.10 -20.84 -13.14
CA GLY A 104 -0.57 -19.55 -13.28
C GLY A 104 -2.07 -19.64 -13.60
N VAL A 105 -2.65 -18.48 -13.88
CA VAL A 105 -4.07 -18.31 -14.22
C VAL A 105 -4.16 -17.62 -15.58
N GLN A 106 -4.84 -18.26 -16.53
CA GLN A 106 -5.10 -17.68 -17.84
C GLN A 106 -5.98 -16.43 -17.70
N LEU A 107 -5.47 -15.27 -18.10
CA LEU A 107 -6.23 -14.01 -18.13
C LEU A 107 -6.70 -13.65 -19.54
N SER A 108 -5.82 -13.76 -20.53
CA SER A 108 -6.07 -13.44 -21.95
C SER A 108 -5.10 -14.23 -22.82
N GLY A 109 -5.46 -14.60 -24.06
CA GLY A 109 -4.54 -15.16 -25.06
C GLY A 109 -3.47 -16.11 -24.51
N ASP A 110 -2.22 -15.64 -24.49
CA ASP A 110 -1.04 -16.33 -23.94
C ASP A 110 -0.63 -15.87 -22.52
N ASP A 111 -1.33 -14.87 -21.95
CA ASP A 111 -1.05 -14.32 -20.62
C ASP A 111 -1.50 -15.26 -19.51
N ARG A 112 -0.51 -15.82 -18.82
CA ARG A 112 -0.67 -16.74 -17.68
C ARG A 112 0.16 -16.28 -16.47
N PRO A 113 -0.15 -15.14 -15.85
CA PRO A 113 0.52 -14.76 -14.62
C PRO A 113 0.26 -15.80 -13.53
N GLY A 114 1.30 -16.11 -12.76
CA GLY A 114 1.21 -17.04 -11.63
C GLY A 114 1.92 -16.57 -10.37
N VAL A 115 2.48 -15.36 -10.41
CA VAL A 115 3.21 -14.76 -9.29
C VAL A 115 2.92 -13.26 -9.23
N SER A 116 2.83 -12.74 -8.01
CA SER A 116 2.80 -11.32 -7.68
C SER A 116 3.81 -11.12 -6.56
N ALA A 117 4.69 -10.14 -6.73
CA ALA A 117 5.69 -9.80 -5.73
C ALA A 117 5.70 -8.29 -5.51
N TYR A 118 5.75 -7.88 -4.25
CA TYR A 118 5.91 -6.49 -3.86
C TYR A 118 6.90 -6.41 -2.71
N ALA A 119 8.13 -5.98 -3.01
CA ALA A 119 9.24 -6.11 -2.08
C ALA A 119 9.29 -7.54 -1.49
N ASP A 120 9.19 -7.69 -0.18
CA ASP A 120 9.23 -8.95 0.56
C ASP A 120 7.94 -9.78 0.50
N ASP A 121 6.83 -9.19 0.09
CA ASP A 121 5.55 -9.86 -0.06
C ASP A 121 5.50 -10.68 -1.37
N LEU A 122 5.70 -12.00 -1.27
CA LEU A 122 5.57 -12.92 -2.40
C LEU A 122 4.24 -13.68 -2.35
N LYS A 123 3.50 -13.64 -3.46
CA LYS A 123 2.26 -14.39 -3.66
C LYS A 123 2.35 -15.22 -4.94
N ILE A 124 2.12 -16.52 -4.86
CA ILE A 124 1.93 -17.39 -6.01
C ILE A 124 0.47 -17.79 -6.15
N PHE A 125 0.03 -18.05 -7.38
CA PHE A 125 -1.33 -18.48 -7.66
C PHE A 125 -1.41 -19.29 -8.96
N SER A 126 -2.29 -20.27 -8.98
CA SER A 126 -2.49 -21.16 -10.13
C SER A 126 -3.95 -21.58 -10.27
N GLY A 127 -4.37 -21.86 -11.50
CA GLY A 127 -5.68 -22.44 -11.80
C GLY A 127 -5.79 -23.96 -11.57
N THR A 128 -4.72 -24.61 -11.12
CA THR A 128 -4.66 -26.05 -10.87
C THR A 128 -3.88 -26.39 -9.60
N LYS A 129 -4.23 -27.50 -8.91
CA LYS A 129 -3.47 -28.02 -7.75
C LYS A 129 -2.03 -28.39 -8.16
N ALA A 130 -1.86 -29.06 -9.29
CA ALA A 130 -0.53 -29.40 -9.81
C ALA A 130 0.34 -28.15 -10.04
N GLY A 131 -0.22 -27.09 -10.63
CA GLY A 131 0.53 -25.86 -10.89
C GLY A 131 0.92 -25.11 -9.61
N ILE A 132 0.04 -25.03 -8.60
CA ILE A 132 0.40 -24.36 -7.33
C ILE A 132 1.45 -25.16 -6.56
N THR A 133 1.36 -26.50 -6.57
CA THR A 133 2.35 -27.38 -5.93
C THR A 133 3.72 -27.22 -6.59
N ALA A 134 3.80 -27.24 -7.93
CA ALA A 134 5.07 -27.04 -8.63
C ALA A 134 5.67 -25.64 -8.43
N GLN A 135 4.83 -24.60 -8.36
CA GLN A 135 5.29 -23.25 -7.98
C GLN A 135 5.82 -23.21 -6.55
N HIS A 136 5.15 -23.89 -5.61
CA HIS A 136 5.57 -23.97 -4.22
C HIS A 136 6.90 -24.71 -4.06
N GLU A 137 7.07 -25.84 -4.72
CA GLU A 137 8.32 -26.60 -4.75
C GLU A 137 9.49 -25.73 -5.27
N LEU A 138 9.26 -24.94 -6.31
CA LEU A 138 10.27 -24.02 -6.83
C LEU A 138 10.63 -22.92 -5.81
N VAL A 139 9.64 -22.36 -5.11
CA VAL A 139 9.91 -21.38 -4.03
C VAL A 139 10.70 -22.04 -2.90
N ALA A 140 10.33 -23.24 -2.47
CA ALA A 140 11.05 -23.98 -1.42
C ALA A 140 12.50 -24.27 -1.83
N ALA A 141 12.72 -24.73 -3.07
CA ALA A 141 14.05 -24.97 -3.61
C ALA A 141 14.89 -23.68 -3.71
N PHE A 142 14.27 -22.54 -4.04
CA PHE A 142 14.96 -21.25 -4.06
C PHE A 142 15.37 -20.79 -2.67
N LEU A 143 14.49 -20.97 -1.66
CA LEU A 143 14.82 -20.64 -0.26
C LEU A 143 16.00 -21.50 0.23
N ASP A 144 15.98 -22.79 -0.08
CA ASP A 144 17.09 -23.71 0.26
C ASP A 144 18.39 -23.30 -0.44
N TRP A 145 18.35 -23.05 -1.76
CA TRP A 145 19.51 -22.67 -2.56
C TRP A 145 20.15 -21.34 -2.11
N THR A 146 19.34 -20.37 -1.70
CA THR A 146 19.83 -19.05 -1.26
C THR A 146 20.15 -19.00 0.23
N GLY A 147 19.65 -19.94 1.03
CA GLY A 147 19.69 -19.87 2.48
C GLY A 147 18.73 -18.83 3.08
N MET A 148 17.91 -18.16 2.26
CA MET A 148 16.83 -17.31 2.75
C MET A 148 15.74 -18.17 3.41
N LYS A 149 15.01 -17.59 4.36
CA LYS A 149 13.96 -18.31 5.09
C LYS A 149 12.62 -17.61 4.98
N ALA A 150 11.55 -18.38 4.92
CA ALA A 150 10.19 -17.91 5.14
C ALA A 150 9.71 -18.33 6.52
N ASN A 151 8.75 -17.60 7.10
CA ASN A 151 8.12 -17.94 8.36
C ASN A 151 6.84 -18.75 8.09
N PRO A 152 6.84 -20.09 8.26
CA PRO A 152 5.68 -20.92 7.90
C PRO A 152 4.42 -20.53 8.68
N ALA A 153 4.57 -20.07 9.92
CA ALA A 153 3.46 -19.64 10.77
C ALA A 153 2.82 -18.32 10.31
N LYS A 154 3.49 -17.54 9.46
CA LYS A 154 2.96 -16.33 8.83
C LYS A 154 2.60 -16.53 7.36
N CYS A 155 3.16 -17.53 6.69
CA CYS A 155 2.71 -17.97 5.37
C CYS A 155 1.25 -18.44 5.42
N ARG A 156 0.52 -18.32 4.31
CA ARG A 156 -0.87 -18.77 4.21
C ARG A 156 -1.14 -19.40 2.86
N SER A 157 -2.05 -20.36 2.82
CA SER A 157 -2.56 -20.95 1.57
C SER A 157 -4.08 -20.81 1.49
N MET A 158 -4.63 -20.74 0.28
CA MET A 158 -6.08 -20.65 0.05
C MET A 158 -6.47 -21.32 -1.27
N GLY A 159 -7.56 -22.10 -1.23
CA GLY A 159 -8.24 -22.66 -2.41
C GLY A 159 -9.57 -21.96 -2.69
N VAL A 160 -9.91 -21.77 -3.97
CA VAL A 160 -11.12 -21.10 -4.43
C VAL A 160 -11.77 -21.89 -5.55
N ARG A 161 -13.05 -22.23 -5.39
CA ARG A 161 -13.87 -22.85 -6.44
C ARG A 161 -14.43 -21.81 -7.41
N ARG A 162 -14.80 -22.24 -8.62
CA ARG A 162 -15.43 -21.39 -9.65
C ARG A 162 -16.70 -20.66 -9.21
N ASN A 163 -17.42 -21.16 -8.20
CA ASN A 163 -18.60 -20.51 -7.63
C ASN A 163 -18.27 -19.44 -6.56
N GLY A 164 -17.00 -19.12 -6.34
CA GLY A 164 -16.56 -18.13 -5.36
C GLY A 164 -16.50 -18.65 -3.92
N ALA A 165 -16.87 -19.92 -3.67
CA ALA A 165 -16.71 -20.53 -2.36
C ALA A 165 -15.22 -20.79 -2.07
N VAL A 166 -14.73 -20.23 -0.97
CA VAL A 166 -13.35 -20.35 -0.45
C VAL A 166 -13.23 -21.61 0.42
N GLU A 167 -13.07 -22.79 -0.17
CA GLU A 167 -12.82 -23.98 0.66
C GLU A 167 -11.41 -23.94 1.27
N ALA A 168 -11.30 -24.43 2.51
CA ALA A 168 -10.03 -24.91 3.04
C ALA A 168 -9.66 -26.18 2.24
N ASP A 169 -9.11 -26.01 1.04
CA ASP A 169 -8.53 -27.12 0.30
C ASP A 169 -7.23 -27.50 1.01
N ASP A 170 -7.11 -28.76 1.44
CA ASP A 170 -5.84 -29.33 1.88
C ASP A 170 -4.92 -29.42 0.64
N LEU A 171 -4.14 -28.35 0.46
CA LEU A 171 -3.07 -28.31 -0.50
C LEU A 171 -1.84 -29.10 0.01
N ASP A 172 -1.83 -29.47 1.29
CA ASP A 172 -0.77 -30.23 1.96
C ASP A 172 0.64 -29.65 1.71
N LEU A 173 0.73 -28.32 1.67
CA LEU A 173 1.99 -27.61 1.40
C LEU A 173 2.75 -27.39 2.71
N ALA A 174 4.07 -27.59 2.68
CA ALA A 174 4.93 -27.45 3.85
C ALA A 174 6.26 -26.79 3.48
N LEU A 175 6.80 -25.99 4.39
CA LEU A 175 8.15 -25.42 4.31
C LEU A 175 9.01 -26.09 5.36
N ALA A 176 10.06 -26.81 4.95
CA ALA A 176 10.98 -27.54 5.83
C ALA A 176 10.22 -28.34 6.91
N ASP A 177 9.34 -29.23 6.46
CA ASP A 177 8.46 -30.09 7.28
C ASP A 177 7.44 -29.36 8.18
N THR A 178 7.36 -28.04 8.10
CA THR A 178 6.34 -27.25 8.80
C THR A 178 5.18 -26.94 7.86
N PRO A 179 3.95 -27.41 8.16
CA PRO A 179 2.80 -27.19 7.28
C PRO A 179 2.46 -25.69 7.18
N ILE A 180 2.13 -25.23 5.97
CA ILE A 180 1.60 -23.89 5.75
C ILE A 180 0.12 -23.89 6.14
N PRO A 181 -0.30 -23.05 7.10
CA PRO A 181 -1.69 -23.03 7.54
C PRO A 181 -2.62 -22.56 6.41
N THR A 182 -3.61 -23.39 6.11
CA THR A 182 -4.66 -23.10 5.14
C THR A 182 -5.69 -22.16 5.75
N MET A 183 -5.99 -21.08 5.03
CA MET A 183 -7.00 -20.13 5.44
C MET A 183 -8.40 -20.71 5.22
N THR A 184 -9.23 -20.64 6.27
CA THR A 184 -10.65 -20.94 6.17
C THR A 184 -11.43 -19.74 5.62
N HIS A 185 -12.70 -19.95 5.22
CA HIS A 185 -13.64 -18.92 4.75
C HIS A 185 -13.67 -17.63 5.60
N HIS A 186 -13.30 -17.72 6.89
CA HIS A 186 -13.39 -16.63 7.85
C HIS A 186 -12.05 -15.90 8.12
N GLN A 187 -10.96 -16.21 7.42
CA GLN A 187 -9.67 -15.54 7.61
C GLN A 187 -9.30 -14.72 6.37
N SER A 188 -8.68 -13.54 6.55
CA SER A 188 -8.08 -12.74 5.47
C SER A 188 -6.59 -12.56 5.75
N TYR A 189 -5.77 -12.56 4.69
CA TYR A 189 -4.34 -12.29 4.80
C TYR A 189 -4.13 -10.84 4.42
N ALA A 190 -3.53 -10.06 5.31
CA ALA A 190 -3.23 -8.66 5.02
C ALA A 190 -2.07 -8.60 4.02
N TYR A 191 -2.39 -8.35 2.75
CA TYR A 191 -1.43 -8.13 1.67
C TYR A 191 -1.41 -6.64 1.34
N LEU A 192 -0.25 -5.98 1.44
CA LEU A 192 -0.13 -4.52 1.22
C LEU A 192 -1.07 -3.67 2.10
N GLY A 193 -1.34 -4.14 3.31
CA GLY A 193 -2.23 -3.49 4.27
C GLY A 193 -3.72 -3.58 3.93
N ILE A 194 -4.11 -4.44 2.99
CA ILE A 194 -5.50 -4.71 2.60
C ILE A 194 -5.72 -6.21 2.69
N GLY A 195 -6.84 -6.67 3.25
CA GLY A 195 -7.11 -8.10 3.31
C GLY A 195 -7.38 -8.63 1.91
N ASP A 196 -6.53 -9.55 1.49
CA ASP A 196 -6.66 -10.28 0.24
C ASP A 196 -7.45 -11.56 0.54
N GLY A 197 -8.75 -11.51 0.22
CA GLY A 197 -9.70 -12.61 0.37
C GLY A 197 -10.76 -12.52 -0.72
N PHE A 198 -11.15 -13.67 -1.28
CA PHE A 198 -11.92 -13.71 -2.53
C PHE A 198 -13.40 -13.29 -2.42
N ASP A 199 -13.87 -12.93 -1.22
CA ASP A 199 -15.28 -12.62 -0.97
C ASP A 199 -15.62 -11.12 -1.18
N HIS A 200 -16.57 -10.86 -2.09
CA HIS A 200 -17.15 -9.54 -2.34
C HIS A 200 -17.85 -8.96 -1.10
N VAL A 201 -18.33 -9.80 -0.18
CA VAL A 201 -18.92 -9.39 1.10
C VAL A 201 -17.85 -8.86 2.06
N ARG A 202 -16.61 -9.35 1.97
CA ARG A 202 -15.49 -8.93 2.85
C ARG A 202 -14.80 -7.64 2.43
N ARG A 203 -14.76 -7.33 1.13
CA ARG A 203 -14.38 -5.99 0.66
C ARG A 203 -15.26 -4.90 1.28
N ARG A 204 -16.52 -5.21 1.65
CA ARG A 204 -17.39 -4.31 2.45
C ARG A 204 -16.99 -4.27 3.93
N ILE A 205 -16.67 -5.42 4.53
CA ILE A 205 -16.31 -5.56 5.96
C ILE A 205 -14.99 -4.87 6.30
N GLU A 206 -14.02 -4.81 5.38
CA GLU A 206 -12.72 -4.15 5.63
C GLU A 206 -12.72 -2.65 5.31
N LEU A 207 -13.60 -2.22 4.40
CA LEU A 207 -13.75 -0.81 4.07
C LEU A 207 -14.40 -0.02 5.21
N ALA A 208 -15.44 -0.56 5.85
CA ALA A 208 -16.14 0.11 6.94
C ALA A 208 -15.23 0.54 8.12
N PRO A 209 -14.34 -0.32 8.68
CA PRO A 209 -13.43 0.08 9.74
C PRO A 209 -12.35 1.06 9.26
N LYS A 210 -11.81 0.92 8.04
CA LYS A 210 -10.89 1.91 7.47
C LYS A 210 -11.53 3.27 7.26
N LEU A 211 -12.75 3.32 6.73
CA LEU A 211 -13.51 4.55 6.59
C LEU A 211 -13.89 5.13 7.95
N LYS A 212 -14.14 4.30 8.97
CA LYS A 212 -14.37 4.76 10.35
C LYS A 212 -13.12 5.44 10.91
N LEU A 213 -11.94 4.83 10.76
CA LEU A 213 -10.66 5.44 11.15
C LEU A 213 -10.42 6.76 10.41
N LEU A 214 -10.63 6.79 9.09
CA LEU A 214 -10.49 8.02 8.31
C LEU A 214 -11.50 9.11 8.72
N LYS A 215 -12.71 8.74 9.14
CA LYS A 215 -13.67 9.69 9.73
C LYS A 215 -13.20 10.23 11.07
N GLN A 216 -12.59 9.38 11.90
CA GLN A 216 -12.01 9.79 13.19
C GLN A 216 -10.83 10.73 12.99
N ASP A 217 -9.92 10.42 12.05
CA ASP A 217 -8.80 11.29 11.67
C ASP A 217 -9.31 12.65 11.14
N ALA A 218 -10.38 12.64 10.33
CA ALA A 218 -11.02 13.86 9.86
C ALA A 218 -11.57 14.71 11.02
N THR A 219 -12.29 14.08 11.96
CA THR A 219 -12.83 14.77 13.14
C THR A 219 -11.71 15.36 13.98
N ALA A 220 -10.65 14.58 14.26
CA ALA A 220 -9.49 15.05 15.00
C ALA A 220 -8.80 16.25 14.32
N LEU A 221 -8.70 16.25 12.99
CA LEU A 221 -8.17 17.39 12.23
C LEU A 221 -9.07 18.63 12.35
N ILE A 222 -10.39 18.46 12.32
CA ILE A 222 -11.35 19.56 12.45
C ILE A 222 -11.34 20.15 13.88
N GLU A 223 -11.15 19.30 14.89
CA GLU A 223 -11.14 19.68 16.31
C GLU A 223 -9.75 20.09 16.83
N SER A 224 -8.71 19.99 16.00
CA SER A 224 -7.30 20.24 16.36
C SER A 224 -6.95 21.69 16.74
N GLY A 225 -7.88 22.63 16.60
CA GLY A 225 -7.63 24.07 16.81
C GLY A 225 -6.82 24.74 15.69
N LEU A 226 -6.50 24.02 14.61
CA LEU A 226 -5.86 24.58 13.42
C LEU A 226 -6.74 25.61 12.71
N ALA A 227 -6.12 26.57 12.06
CA ALA A 227 -6.84 27.56 11.29
C ALA A 227 -7.58 26.90 10.10
N PRO A 228 -8.73 27.44 9.65
CA PRO A 228 -9.56 26.73 8.68
C PRO A 228 -8.87 26.33 7.38
N TRP A 229 -7.98 27.17 6.86
CA TRP A 229 -7.20 26.86 5.65
C TRP A 229 -6.15 25.77 5.88
N GLN A 230 -5.59 25.65 7.10
CA GLN A 230 -4.63 24.59 7.46
C GLN A 230 -5.34 23.24 7.54
N VAL A 231 -6.55 23.20 8.09
CA VAL A 231 -7.39 21.99 8.13
C VAL A 231 -7.74 21.54 6.71
N VAL A 232 -8.18 22.46 5.83
CA VAL A 232 -8.46 22.14 4.43
C VAL A 232 -7.21 21.61 3.72
N LYS A 233 -6.03 22.21 3.96
CA LYS A 233 -4.76 21.73 3.42
C LYS A 233 -4.41 20.34 3.96
N ALA A 234 -4.58 20.09 5.26
CA ALA A 234 -4.31 18.80 5.89
C ALA A 234 -5.25 17.71 5.35
N VAL A 235 -6.54 17.99 5.20
CA VAL A 235 -7.50 17.06 4.57
C VAL A 235 -7.05 16.71 3.15
N LYS A 236 -6.61 17.71 2.36
CA LYS A 236 -6.15 17.47 0.98
C LYS A 236 -4.86 16.68 0.87
N VAL A 237 -3.88 16.95 1.74
CA VAL A 237 -2.53 16.39 1.64
C VAL A 237 -2.41 15.05 2.39
N TYR A 238 -3.14 14.87 3.48
CA TYR A 238 -3.04 13.69 4.34
C TYR A 238 -4.22 12.73 4.18
N LEU A 239 -5.45 13.24 4.20
CA LEU A 239 -6.63 12.39 4.24
C LEU A 239 -7.02 11.86 2.86
N TYR A 240 -6.99 12.72 1.83
CA TYR A 240 -7.37 12.32 0.47
C TYR A 240 -6.49 11.23 -0.14
N PRO A 241 -5.15 11.27 -0.07
CA PRO A 241 -4.34 10.19 -0.63
C PRO A 241 -4.62 8.83 0.02
N ARG A 242 -4.95 8.80 1.33
CA ARG A 242 -5.31 7.57 2.05
C ARG A 242 -6.67 7.03 1.62
N VAL A 243 -7.65 7.92 1.43
CA VAL A 243 -8.96 7.57 0.86
C VAL A 243 -8.78 7.04 -0.56
N GLU A 244 -8.05 7.75 -1.42
CA GLU A 244 -7.79 7.35 -2.79
C GLU A 244 -7.11 5.98 -2.86
N TYR A 245 -6.09 5.74 -2.04
CA TYR A 245 -5.43 4.44 -1.95
C TYR A 245 -6.43 3.34 -1.58
N ALA A 246 -7.29 3.56 -0.57
CA ALA A 246 -8.32 2.60 -0.20
C ALA A 246 -9.30 2.34 -1.36
N LEU A 247 -9.71 3.38 -2.09
CA LEU A 247 -10.66 3.29 -3.21
C LEU A 247 -10.09 2.60 -4.46
N ARG A 248 -8.77 2.60 -4.65
CA ARG A 248 -8.12 1.89 -5.77
C ARG A 248 -8.11 0.37 -5.58
N HIS A 249 -8.14 -0.08 -4.33
CA HIS A 249 -7.98 -1.50 -3.97
C HIS A 249 -9.25 -2.13 -3.43
N LEU A 250 -10.20 -1.32 -2.97
CA LEU A 250 -11.52 -1.74 -2.51
C LEU A 250 -12.58 -1.21 -3.48
N HIS A 251 -13.64 -1.99 -3.72
CA HIS A 251 -14.81 -1.52 -4.46
C HIS A 251 -15.88 -1.09 -3.46
N PRO A 252 -15.88 0.17 -3.01
CA PRO A 252 -16.91 0.68 -2.11
C PRO A 252 -18.27 0.74 -2.82
N GLU A 253 -19.32 0.63 -2.03
CA GLU A 253 -20.64 1.09 -2.46
C GLU A 253 -20.69 2.62 -2.46
N ASP A 254 -21.46 3.19 -3.39
CA ASP A 254 -21.68 4.63 -3.48
C ASP A 254 -22.18 5.25 -2.17
N GLN A 255 -22.90 4.50 -1.34
CA GLN A 255 -23.41 4.95 -0.04
C GLN A 255 -22.28 5.26 0.95
N HIS A 256 -21.20 4.46 0.96
CA HIS A 256 -20.07 4.66 1.86
C HIS A 256 -19.26 5.91 1.49
N ILE A 257 -19.08 6.16 0.19
CA ILE A 257 -18.42 7.37 -0.31
C ILE A 257 -19.27 8.60 0.04
N LYS A 258 -20.58 8.57 -0.24
CA LYS A 258 -21.49 9.67 0.11
C LYS A 258 -21.47 9.97 1.61
N GLY A 259 -21.51 8.94 2.45
CA GLY A 259 -21.45 9.11 3.91
C GLY A 259 -20.13 9.69 4.42
N PHE A 260 -19.01 9.46 3.72
CA PHE A 260 -17.72 10.09 4.02
C PHE A 260 -17.68 11.55 3.55
N ASP A 261 -18.14 11.83 2.33
CA ASP A 261 -18.24 13.18 1.79
C ASP A 261 -19.14 14.08 2.64
N ASP A 262 -20.29 13.56 3.08
CA ASP A 262 -21.21 14.27 3.96
C ASP A 262 -20.57 14.56 5.33
N HIS A 263 -19.73 13.66 5.83
CA HIS A 263 -18.98 13.87 7.08
C HIS A 263 -17.99 15.01 6.95
N LEU A 264 -17.16 14.99 5.90
CA LEU A 264 -16.23 16.09 5.61
C LEU A 264 -16.96 17.41 5.37
N ARG A 265 -18.10 17.39 4.66
CA ARG A 265 -18.86 18.62 4.39
C ARG A 265 -19.45 19.20 5.66
N ARG A 266 -19.99 18.38 6.58
CA ARG A 266 -20.45 18.84 7.90
C ARG A 266 -19.30 19.42 8.72
N GLY A 267 -18.15 18.76 8.70
CA GLY A 267 -16.93 19.21 9.36
C GLY A 267 -16.45 20.58 8.89
N HIS A 268 -16.31 20.77 7.57
CA HIS A 268 -15.90 22.06 7.01
C HIS A 268 -16.94 23.17 7.26
N ARG A 269 -18.25 22.86 7.25
CA ARG A 269 -19.28 23.84 7.63
C ARG A 269 -19.14 24.29 9.07
N HIS A 270 -18.88 23.36 9.99
CA HIS A 270 -18.64 23.68 11.39
C HIS A 270 -17.39 24.57 11.56
N LEU A 271 -16.28 24.16 10.95
CA LEU A 271 -15.01 24.87 10.95
C LEU A 271 -15.12 26.31 10.42
N LEU A 272 -15.86 26.51 9.33
CA LEU A 272 -16.07 27.81 8.69
C LEU A 272 -17.26 28.60 9.28
N ARG A 273 -17.92 28.07 10.32
CA ARG A 273 -19.11 28.67 10.96
C ARG A 273 -20.25 28.98 9.96
N LEU A 274 -20.39 28.15 8.93
CA LEU A 274 -21.41 28.32 7.90
C LEU A 274 -22.78 27.80 8.39
N PRO A 275 -23.89 28.46 8.02
CA PRO A 275 -25.23 28.01 8.38
C PRO A 275 -25.53 26.63 7.78
N LYS A 276 -26.41 25.86 8.44
CA LYS A 276 -26.79 24.49 8.02
C LYS A 276 -27.39 24.42 6.61
N ASN A 277 -27.89 25.54 6.13
CA ASN A 277 -28.56 25.79 4.85
C ASN A 277 -27.63 26.42 3.79
N ALA A 278 -26.32 26.57 4.07
CA ALA A 278 -25.36 27.00 3.05
C ALA A 278 -25.37 26.06 1.84
N ASN A 279 -25.24 26.60 0.63
CA ASN A 279 -25.27 25.81 -0.60
C ASN A 279 -24.07 24.84 -0.67
N ASN A 280 -24.31 23.59 -1.05
CA ASN A 280 -23.27 22.56 -1.20
C ASN A 280 -22.28 22.88 -2.32
N GLU A 281 -22.67 23.72 -3.28
CA GLU A 281 -21.82 24.14 -4.40
C GLU A 281 -20.56 24.89 -3.95
N PHE A 282 -20.58 25.47 -2.74
CA PHE A 282 -19.42 26.11 -2.13
C PHE A 282 -18.26 25.13 -1.85
N PHE A 283 -18.57 23.84 -1.62
CA PHE A 283 -17.60 22.81 -1.27
C PHE A 283 -17.29 21.86 -2.44
N SER A 284 -18.22 21.73 -3.37
CA SER A 284 -18.10 20.87 -4.55
C SER A 284 -18.77 21.58 -5.73
N PRO A 285 -18.02 22.14 -6.70
CA PRO A 285 -18.65 22.77 -7.85
C PRO A 285 -19.49 21.73 -8.62
N SER A 286 -20.72 22.10 -8.96
CA SER A 286 -21.65 21.31 -9.75
C SER A 286 -21.15 21.20 -11.18
N LEU A 287 -20.49 20.08 -11.52
CA LEU A 287 -20.18 19.78 -12.93
C LEU A 287 -21.44 19.30 -13.63
N CYS A 288 -21.81 20.08 -14.64
CA CYS A 288 -22.95 19.93 -15.53
C CYS A 288 -23.29 18.47 -15.89
N ARG A 289 -24.51 18.03 -15.58
CA ARG A 289 -25.17 16.88 -16.22
C ARG A 289 -25.41 17.22 -17.70
N ARG A 290 -24.41 17.08 -18.57
CA ARG A 290 -24.63 17.01 -20.02
C ARG A 290 -23.78 15.89 -20.63
N GLY A 291 -24.47 14.77 -20.89
CA GLY A 291 -24.18 13.78 -21.93
C GLY A 291 -22.81 13.12 -21.95
N ARG A 292 -22.70 11.90 -21.41
CA ARG A 292 -21.98 10.82 -22.11
C ARG A 292 -22.39 9.43 -21.59
N SER A 293 -22.92 8.66 -22.51
CA SER A 293 -23.11 7.21 -22.45
C SER A 293 -21.79 6.49 -22.16
N THR A 294 -21.88 5.49 -21.28
CA THR A 294 -21.05 4.28 -21.16
C THR A 294 -19.52 4.40 -21.11
N THR A 295 -18.95 3.73 -20.08
CA THR A 295 -17.54 3.40 -19.83
C THR A 295 -16.59 4.56 -19.52
N SER A 296 -16.28 4.78 -18.22
CA SER A 296 -14.90 4.90 -17.69
C SER A 296 -14.84 5.47 -16.26
N SER A 297 -14.07 4.77 -15.41
CA SER A 297 -13.43 5.19 -14.15
C SER A 297 -14.24 5.95 -13.10
N SER A 298 -14.56 5.25 -12.02
CA SER A 298 -14.85 5.78 -10.69
C SER A 298 -13.60 6.44 -10.06
N ARG A 299 -13.20 7.62 -10.57
CA ARG A 299 -12.25 8.50 -9.87
C ARG A 299 -13.00 9.38 -8.85
N PRO A 300 -12.49 9.55 -7.62
CA PRO A 300 -13.00 10.55 -6.69
C PRO A 300 -12.81 11.96 -7.26
N ARG A 301 -13.90 12.73 -7.36
CA ARG A 301 -13.97 14.06 -7.97
C ARG A 301 -13.52 15.16 -7.00
N TRP A 302 -12.21 15.24 -6.74
CA TRP A 302 -11.62 16.29 -5.90
C TRP A 302 -10.35 16.87 -6.52
N SER A 303 -10.48 17.57 -7.66
CA SER A 303 -9.31 18.12 -8.38
C SER A 303 -9.40 19.59 -8.77
N ASN A 304 -10.32 20.40 -8.21
CA ASN A 304 -10.32 21.84 -8.47
C ASN A 304 -9.90 22.67 -7.24
N PRO A 305 -9.00 23.65 -7.42
CA PRO A 305 -8.74 24.66 -6.40
C PRO A 305 -10.00 25.50 -6.17
N LEU A 306 -10.22 25.91 -4.92
CA LEU A 306 -11.21 26.94 -4.60
C LEU A 306 -10.86 28.20 -5.40
N PRO A 307 -11.83 28.94 -5.94
CA PRO A 307 -11.55 30.21 -6.61
C PRO A 307 -10.89 31.16 -5.62
N ALA A 308 -9.67 31.61 -5.94
CA ALA A 308 -9.05 32.73 -5.28
C ALA A 308 -9.89 33.97 -5.60
N HIS A 309 -10.65 34.50 -4.63
CA HIS A 309 -11.24 35.82 -4.79
C HIS A 309 -10.23 36.89 -4.35
N PRO A 310 -10.12 37.99 -5.13
CA PRO A 310 -9.17 39.06 -4.88
C PRO A 310 -9.55 39.85 -3.64
N LEU A 311 -8.53 40.40 -2.97
CA LEU A 311 -8.62 41.33 -1.84
C LEU A 311 -9.55 42.51 -2.18
N GLY A 312 -10.83 42.36 -1.86
CA GLY A 312 -11.85 43.40 -1.93
C GLY A 312 -12.05 44.00 -0.54
N ARG A 313 -11.69 45.27 -0.39
CA ARG A 313 -11.89 46.10 0.80
C ARG A 313 -13.32 45.96 1.35
N CYS A 314 -13.48 45.28 2.49
CA CYS A 314 -14.62 45.50 3.38
C CYS A 314 -14.20 46.51 4.44
N SER A 315 -14.63 47.76 4.26
CA SER A 315 -14.57 48.81 5.28
C SER A 315 -15.38 48.36 6.50
N PHE A 316 -14.71 48.02 7.59
CA PHE A 316 -15.34 47.91 8.89
C PHE A 316 -15.56 49.32 9.45
N ALA A 317 -16.82 49.76 9.50
CA ALA A 317 -17.22 50.89 10.33
C ALA A 317 -17.12 50.48 11.80
N CYS A 318 -16.01 50.83 12.43
CA CYS A 318 -15.77 50.62 13.85
C CYS A 318 -16.57 51.67 14.63
N ARG A 319 -17.66 51.25 15.30
CA ARG A 319 -18.37 52.08 16.27
C ARG A 319 -17.60 52.00 17.59
N THR A 320 -16.65 52.92 17.78
CA THR A 320 -15.91 53.10 19.03
C THR A 320 -16.79 53.75 20.10
N THR A 321 -17.08 53.04 21.18
CA THR A 321 -17.22 53.65 22.51
C THR A 321 -15.82 53.71 23.12
N ARG A 322 -15.32 54.92 23.35
CA ARG A 322 -14.01 55.20 23.94
C ARG A 322 -14.25 55.81 25.32
N SER A 323 -13.77 55.14 26.36
CA SER A 323 -13.35 55.80 27.60
C SER A 323 -11.83 55.60 27.75
N GLY A 324 -11.12 56.70 28.02
CA GLY A 324 -9.81 56.68 28.69
C GLY A 324 -8.54 56.64 27.83
N SER A 325 -7.95 57.81 27.61
CA SER A 325 -6.49 58.17 27.61
C SER A 325 -5.47 57.24 26.92
N THR A 326 -4.84 57.63 25.79
CA THR A 326 -3.54 58.36 25.65
C THR A 326 -2.37 57.55 26.24
N THR A 327 -1.44 56.95 25.45
CA THR A 327 -0.30 57.60 24.76
C THR A 327 0.23 56.76 23.59
N ALA A 328 0.81 57.45 22.59
CA ALA A 328 1.37 56.89 21.36
C ALA A 328 2.85 56.47 21.52
N THR A 329 3.28 55.40 20.83
CA THR A 329 4.65 55.30 20.29
C THR A 329 4.69 54.35 19.08
N SER A 330 5.66 54.61 18.21
CA SER A 330 5.75 54.43 16.76
C SER A 330 6.17 53.05 16.22
N CYS A 331 5.65 52.77 15.01
CA CYS A 331 6.29 52.24 13.78
C CYS A 331 7.61 51.43 13.86
N GLY A 332 7.60 50.29 13.14
CA GLY A 332 8.80 49.58 12.69
C GLY A 332 8.46 48.40 11.78
N THR A 333 8.25 48.67 10.49
CA THR A 333 8.34 47.67 9.40
C THR A 333 9.80 47.41 9.06
N TRP A 334 10.19 46.16 8.79
CA TRP A 334 11.29 45.86 7.85
C TRP A 334 11.08 44.49 7.20
N SER A 335 11.13 44.51 5.87
CA SER A 335 11.10 43.38 4.94
C SER A 335 12.50 42.82 4.73
N GLY A 336 12.62 41.51 4.51
CA GLY A 336 13.85 40.86 4.07
C GLY A 336 13.54 39.65 3.21
N THR A 337 13.77 39.83 1.91
CA THR A 337 14.07 38.87 0.79
C THR A 337 13.76 37.39 0.95
#